data_AF-A0A956L522-F1
#
_entry.id   AF-A0A956L522-F1
#
_cell.length_a   1.000
_cell.length_b   1.000
_cell.length_c   1.000
_cell.angle_alpha   90.00
_cell.angle_beta   90.00
_cell.angle_gamma   90.00
#
_symmetry.space_group_name_H-M   'P 1'
#
loop_
_entity.id
_entity.type
_entity.pdbx_description
1 polymer ?
#
loop_
_entity_poly.entity_id
_entity_poly.type
_entity_poly.pdbx_seq_one_letter_code
_entity_poly.pdbx_strand_id
1 'polypeptide(L)'
;MQKFSSLALAIGFILPLAGCPGDDSGTTDTNATTNPTTSATDPTMGTDPTMGTDPTMGTDPDTGTSTTGNGGGGFCDLACADVAECPNGGTDYECNEGFCEYVGTPPACDDTTCPSAAGLACVPINGVESCVTPCPNGDECTAPLECIGEDDNTDAYCSIEVEPCGGVAEGDPCDFGAGQSGVCQADGTCTCADDSECGIAGQACHT
;
A
#
# COMPACT_ATOMS: atom_id res chain seq x y z
N MET A 1 32.10 -42.82 20.41
CA MET A 1 30.80 -43.34 20.87
C MET A 1 30.52 -42.77 22.25
N GLN A 2 29.72 -41.71 22.35
CA GLN A 2 29.14 -41.28 23.63
C GLN A 2 27.74 -40.78 23.34
N LYS A 3 26.76 -41.55 23.82
CA LYS A 3 25.33 -41.25 23.84
C LYS A 3 25.06 -40.44 25.11
N PHE A 4 24.37 -39.32 24.99
CA PHE A 4 23.59 -38.76 26.10
C PHE A 4 22.15 -38.63 25.62
N SER A 5 21.30 -39.43 26.26
CA SER A 5 19.85 -39.45 26.17
C SER A 5 19.25 -38.52 27.23
N SER A 6 18.04 -38.03 26.93
CA SER A 6 16.98 -37.64 27.87
C SER A 6 17.19 -36.29 28.58
N LEU A 7 16.17 -35.49 28.92
CA LEU A 7 14.74 -35.76 29.07
C LEU A 7 13.95 -34.43 29.06
N ALA A 8 12.68 -34.55 28.70
CA ALA A 8 11.62 -33.56 28.58
C ALA A 8 11.55 -32.46 29.66
N LEU A 9 11.24 -31.23 29.22
CA LEU A 9 10.63 -30.18 30.04
C LEU A 9 9.25 -29.85 29.45
N ALA A 10 8.21 -30.38 30.09
CA ALA A 10 6.83 -30.04 29.80
C ALA A 10 6.45 -28.81 30.64
N ILE A 11 6.18 -27.69 29.97
CA ILE A 11 5.60 -26.49 30.61
C ILE A 11 4.14 -26.45 30.17
N GLY A 12 3.26 -26.81 31.10
CA GLY A 12 1.82 -26.64 30.97
C GLY A 12 1.46 -25.17 31.20
N PHE A 13 0.87 -24.55 30.19
CA PHE A 13 0.28 -23.22 30.31
C PHE A 13 -1.23 -23.38 30.44
N ILE A 14 -1.76 -23.03 31.62
CA ILE A 14 -3.19 -22.99 31.92
C ILE A 14 -3.60 -21.52 31.82
N LEU A 15 -4.41 -21.16 30.83
CA LEU A 15 -5.10 -19.87 30.78
C LEU A 15 -6.60 -20.08 31.05
N PRO A 16 -7.21 -19.26 31.94
CA PRO A 16 -8.64 -19.28 32.17
C PRO A 16 -9.41 -18.50 31.08
N LEU A 17 -10.34 -19.20 30.42
CA LEU A 17 -11.40 -18.62 29.61
C LEU A 17 -12.41 -17.87 30.51
N ALA A 18 -12.39 -16.54 30.47
CA ALA A 18 -13.54 -15.68 30.76
C ALA A 18 -13.95 -15.10 29.39
N GLY A 19 -15.19 -15.17 28.91
CA GLY A 19 -16.46 -15.10 29.60
C GLY A 19 -17.07 -13.72 29.39
N CYS A 20 -17.55 -13.42 28.18
CA CYS A 20 -18.32 -12.20 27.89
C CYS A 20 -19.75 -12.57 27.44
N PRO A 21 -20.78 -12.20 28.22
CA PRO A 21 -22.19 -12.27 27.80
C PRO A 21 -22.75 -10.88 27.41
N GLY A 22 -23.70 -10.87 26.47
CA GLY A 22 -24.66 -9.77 26.19
C GLY A 22 -24.09 -8.61 25.35
N ASP A 23 -24.84 -7.93 24.48
CA ASP A 23 -26.27 -7.64 24.55
C ASP A 23 -26.93 -7.51 23.16
N ASP A 24 -28.18 -7.99 23.10
CA ASP A 24 -29.18 -7.71 22.07
C ASP A 24 -29.83 -6.33 22.28
N SER A 25 -30.45 -5.84 21.19
CA SER A 25 -31.65 -4.97 21.16
C SER A 25 -31.52 -3.46 21.38
N GLY A 26 -32.18 -2.70 20.49
CA GLY A 26 -32.56 -1.31 20.77
C GLY A 26 -32.61 -0.40 19.53
N THR A 27 -33.53 -0.63 18.61
CA THR A 27 -34.70 0.27 18.36
C THR A 27 -34.38 1.65 17.77
N THR A 28 -34.81 1.80 16.50
CA THR A 28 -35.51 2.96 15.91
C THR A 28 -35.43 4.31 16.62
N ASP A 29 -34.91 5.34 15.93
CA ASP A 29 -35.68 6.59 15.86
C ASP A 29 -35.47 7.38 14.56
N THR A 30 -36.60 7.51 13.87
CA THR A 30 -37.09 8.64 13.09
C THR A 30 -36.28 9.93 13.19
N ASN A 31 -35.82 10.45 12.05
CA ASN A 31 -35.98 11.89 11.84
C ASN A 31 -36.37 12.23 10.41
N ALA A 32 -37.50 12.92 10.35
CA ALA A 32 -38.17 13.35 9.16
C ALA A 32 -37.77 14.79 8.84
N THR A 33 -37.79 15.11 7.55
CA THR A 33 -38.14 16.42 7.00
C THR A 33 -37.10 17.54 7.18
N THR A 34 -36.49 17.94 6.07
CA THR A 34 -36.85 19.18 5.37
C THR A 34 -36.02 19.29 4.10
N ASN A 35 -36.69 19.23 2.94
CA ASN A 35 -36.08 19.49 1.64
C ASN A 35 -36.33 20.98 1.32
N PRO A 36 -35.33 21.87 1.38
CA PRO A 36 -35.50 23.24 0.92
C PRO A 36 -35.44 23.27 -0.61
N THR A 37 -36.59 23.43 -1.24
CA THR A 37 -36.69 23.76 -2.67
C THR A 37 -36.15 25.18 -2.89
N THR A 38 -34.85 25.33 -3.10
CA THR A 38 -34.25 26.58 -3.57
C THR A 38 -34.36 26.64 -5.09
N SER A 39 -35.23 27.54 -5.55
CA SER A 39 -35.39 27.94 -6.95
C SER A 39 -34.09 28.58 -7.45
N ALA A 40 -33.26 27.82 -8.16
CA ALA A 40 -32.10 28.35 -8.85
C ALA A 40 -32.56 29.22 -10.03
N THR A 41 -32.06 30.45 -10.08
CA THR A 41 -32.27 31.38 -11.19
C THR A 41 -31.28 31.03 -12.29
N ASP A 42 -31.79 30.89 -13.52
CA ASP A 42 -31.04 30.56 -14.73
C ASP A 42 -29.96 31.62 -15.02
N PRO A 43 -28.65 31.27 -15.09
CA PRO A 43 -27.62 32.22 -15.45
C PRO A 43 -27.68 32.50 -16.96
N THR A 44 -27.80 33.78 -17.30
CA THR A 44 -27.74 34.26 -18.69
C THR A 44 -26.45 33.81 -19.38
N MET A 45 -26.59 33.22 -20.57
CA MET A 45 -25.47 32.80 -21.42
C MET A 45 -24.49 33.96 -21.68
N GLY A 46 -23.26 33.80 -21.20
CA GLY A 46 -22.12 34.66 -21.54
C GLY A 46 -21.71 34.46 -22.99
N THR A 47 -21.28 35.55 -23.63
CA THR A 47 -20.77 35.59 -24.99
C THR A 47 -19.50 34.75 -25.17
N ASP A 48 -19.45 34.04 -26.30
CA ASP A 48 -18.36 33.21 -26.78
C ASP A 48 -17.03 33.98 -26.86
N PRO A 49 -15.96 33.57 -26.15
CA PRO A 49 -14.66 34.18 -26.28
C PRO A 49 -14.06 33.88 -27.65
N THR A 50 -13.63 34.92 -28.36
CA THR A 50 -12.92 34.80 -29.63
C THR A 50 -11.68 33.92 -29.50
N MET A 51 -11.54 32.95 -30.42
CA MET A 51 -10.38 32.05 -30.51
C MET A 51 -9.06 32.82 -30.42
N GLY A 52 -8.33 32.59 -29.33
CA GLY A 52 -6.94 33.01 -29.19
C GLY A 52 -6.06 32.21 -30.15
N THR A 53 -5.09 32.89 -30.74
CA THR A 53 -4.04 32.29 -31.57
C THR A 53 -3.22 31.28 -30.77
N ASP A 54 -2.99 30.12 -31.37
CA ASP A 54 -2.18 29.01 -30.89
C ASP A 54 -0.78 29.49 -30.47
N PRO A 55 -0.37 29.34 -29.18
CA PRO A 55 0.98 29.63 -28.78
C PRO A 55 1.92 28.61 -29.41
N THR A 56 2.91 29.10 -30.16
CA THR A 56 4.02 28.30 -30.67
C THR A 56 4.63 27.47 -29.55
N MET A 57 4.78 26.15 -29.79
CA MET A 57 5.40 25.19 -28.88
C MET A 57 6.60 25.81 -28.15
N GLY A 58 6.44 26.03 -26.86
CA GLY A 58 7.55 26.32 -25.96
C GLY A 58 8.44 25.09 -25.89
N THR A 59 9.75 25.30 -26.00
CA THR A 59 10.75 24.32 -25.59
C THR A 59 10.45 23.85 -24.17
N ASP A 60 10.44 22.53 -24.02
CA ASP A 60 10.32 21.82 -22.75
C ASP A 60 11.30 22.42 -21.72
N PRO A 61 10.83 22.95 -20.58
CA PRO A 61 11.73 23.42 -19.54
C PRO A 61 12.41 22.21 -18.89
N ASP A 62 13.73 22.15 -19.03
CA ASP A 62 14.61 21.22 -18.32
C ASP A 62 14.22 21.14 -16.82
N THR A 63 13.94 19.90 -16.39
CA THR A 63 13.91 19.40 -15.00
C THR A 63 13.56 20.47 -13.95
N GLY A 64 12.27 20.70 -13.78
CA GLY A 64 11.77 21.42 -12.63
C GLY A 64 12.18 20.67 -11.35
N THR A 65 13.05 21.28 -10.55
CA THR A 65 13.13 20.98 -9.12
C THR A 65 11.71 21.02 -8.57
N SER A 66 11.18 19.86 -8.13
CA SER A 66 9.88 19.74 -7.49
C SER A 66 9.88 20.61 -6.23
N THR A 67 9.38 21.83 -6.35
CA THR A 67 9.27 22.75 -5.21
C THR A 67 7.91 22.54 -4.57
N THR A 68 7.93 21.82 -3.44
CA THR A 68 6.97 21.96 -2.31
C THR A 68 5.50 21.91 -2.71
N GLY A 69 5.01 20.69 -2.99
CA GLY A 69 3.58 20.39 -3.01
C GLY A 69 2.97 20.45 -1.61
N ASN A 70 1.76 20.98 -1.50
CA ASN A 70 1.01 21.07 -0.25
C ASN A 70 0.67 19.66 0.30
N GLY A 71 1.50 19.12 1.20
CA GLY A 71 1.12 18.32 2.37
C GLY A 71 0.29 17.04 2.18
N GLY A 72 0.21 16.48 0.96
CA GLY A 72 -0.19 15.09 0.77
C GLY A 72 1.02 14.20 1.05
N GLY A 73 0.90 13.21 1.94
CA GLY A 73 1.99 12.28 2.21
C GLY A 73 2.30 11.47 0.95
N GLY A 74 3.38 11.82 0.27
CA GLY A 74 3.88 11.07 -0.88
C GLY A 74 4.56 9.78 -0.45
N PHE A 75 5.06 9.02 -1.42
CA PHE A 75 5.92 7.86 -1.17
C PHE A 75 7.19 7.97 -2.01
N CYS A 76 8.33 7.49 -1.49
CA CYS A 76 9.55 7.48 -2.29
C CYS A 76 9.46 6.39 -3.35
N ASP A 77 9.56 6.81 -4.61
CA ASP A 77 9.60 5.92 -5.76
C ASP A 77 10.88 6.18 -6.58
N LEU A 78 11.21 5.25 -7.47
CA LEU A 78 12.39 5.36 -8.31
C LEU A 78 12.17 6.46 -9.36
N ALA A 79 12.94 7.53 -9.23
CA ALA A 79 12.96 8.63 -10.17
C ALA A 79 13.69 8.23 -11.45
N CYS A 80 13.25 8.79 -12.57
CA CYS A 80 13.87 8.60 -13.87
C CYS A 80 13.81 9.87 -14.70
N ALA A 81 14.87 10.14 -15.45
CA ALA A 81 14.89 11.10 -16.54
C ALA A 81 14.42 10.45 -17.86
N ASP A 82 14.70 9.16 -18.04
CA ASP A 82 14.25 8.38 -19.17
C ASP A 82 14.10 6.88 -18.84
N VAL A 83 13.53 6.13 -19.76
CA VAL A 83 13.24 4.69 -19.62
C VAL A 83 14.48 3.82 -19.38
N ALA A 84 15.69 4.28 -19.75
CA ALA A 84 16.92 3.52 -19.53
C ALA A 84 17.40 3.59 -18.07
N GLU A 85 16.90 4.54 -17.29
CA GLU A 85 17.17 4.64 -15.85
C GLU A 85 16.27 3.71 -15.02
N CYS A 86 15.21 3.18 -15.61
CA CYS A 86 14.31 2.23 -14.95
C CYS A 86 14.87 0.80 -14.86
N PRO A 87 14.37 -0.04 -13.93
CA PRO A 87 14.84 -1.40 -13.77
C PRO A 87 14.70 -2.20 -15.08
N ASN A 88 15.66 -3.08 -15.33
CA ASN A 88 15.77 -3.85 -16.58
C ASN A 88 15.86 -3.00 -17.86
N GLY A 89 16.20 -1.72 -17.76
CA GLY A 89 16.26 -0.81 -18.92
C GLY A 89 14.89 -0.60 -19.57
N GLY A 90 13.82 -0.71 -18.77
CA GLY A 90 12.44 -0.42 -19.16
C GLY A 90 11.79 -1.41 -20.11
N THR A 91 12.17 -2.69 -20.08
CA THR A 91 11.41 -3.74 -20.77
C THR A 91 9.99 -3.87 -20.23
N ASP A 92 9.84 -3.70 -18.91
CA ASP A 92 8.58 -3.85 -18.18
C ASP A 92 8.20 -2.58 -17.41
N TYR A 93 9.03 -1.54 -17.50
CA TYR A 93 8.86 -0.25 -16.82
C TYR A 93 8.91 0.88 -17.83
N GLU A 94 8.07 1.89 -17.67
CA GLU A 94 8.16 3.16 -18.39
C GLU A 94 8.48 4.30 -17.44
N CYS A 95 9.17 5.33 -17.94
CA CYS A 95 9.37 6.54 -17.18
C CYS A 95 8.18 7.47 -17.40
N ASN A 96 7.25 7.50 -16.44
CA ASN A 96 6.03 8.32 -16.49
C ASN A 96 6.13 9.43 -15.45
N GLU A 97 5.97 10.68 -15.90
CA GLU A 97 6.05 11.88 -15.04
C GLU A 97 7.32 11.98 -14.17
N GLY A 98 8.43 11.37 -14.60
CA GLY A 98 9.70 11.36 -13.87
C GLY A 98 9.87 10.19 -12.89
N PHE A 99 8.97 9.20 -12.91
CA PHE A 99 9.00 8.01 -12.07
C PHE A 99 8.87 6.72 -12.88
N CYS A 100 9.52 5.64 -12.43
CA CYS A 100 9.49 4.35 -13.10
C CYS A 100 8.22 3.55 -12.76
N GLU A 101 7.23 3.59 -13.64
CA GLU A 101 5.99 2.83 -13.49
C GLU A 101 6.07 1.48 -14.22
N TYR A 102 5.59 0.41 -13.59
CA TYR A 102 5.51 -0.90 -14.23
C TYR A 102 4.35 -0.91 -15.24
N VAL A 103 4.68 -1.08 -16.53
CA VAL A 103 3.71 -1.16 -17.64
C VAL A 103 3.43 -2.57 -18.12
N GLY A 104 4.19 -3.53 -17.62
CA GLY A 104 3.97 -4.93 -17.94
C GLY A 104 2.58 -5.39 -17.51
N THR A 105 2.09 -6.46 -18.14
CA THR A 105 1.04 -7.24 -17.48
C THR A 105 1.71 -7.91 -16.28
N PRO A 106 1.20 -7.75 -15.05
CA PRO A 106 1.71 -8.53 -13.93
C PRO A 106 1.68 -10.00 -14.34
N PRO A 107 2.76 -10.78 -14.17
CA PRO A 107 2.72 -12.19 -14.50
C PRO A 107 1.54 -12.81 -13.76
N ALA A 108 0.65 -13.48 -14.50
CA ALA A 108 -0.47 -14.17 -13.91
C ALA A 108 0.08 -15.10 -12.83
N CYS A 109 -0.58 -15.13 -11.67
CA CYS A 109 -0.13 -15.99 -10.60
C CYS A 109 -0.44 -17.43 -11.02
N ASP A 110 0.58 -18.18 -11.45
CA ASP A 110 0.45 -19.57 -11.86
C ASP A 110 1.22 -20.50 -10.91
N ASP A 111 0.97 -21.81 -10.98
CA ASP A 111 1.67 -22.82 -10.17
C ASP A 111 3.20 -22.86 -10.41
N THR A 112 3.69 -22.21 -11.47
CA THR A 112 5.13 -22.09 -11.77
C THR A 112 5.77 -20.97 -10.95
N THR A 113 5.11 -19.82 -10.85
CA THR A 113 5.52 -18.66 -10.03
C THR A 113 5.10 -18.81 -8.57
N CYS A 114 4.03 -19.57 -8.34
CA CYS A 114 3.37 -19.80 -7.06
C CYS A 114 3.22 -21.30 -6.78
N PRO A 115 4.32 -22.03 -6.57
CA PRO A 115 4.24 -23.47 -6.42
C PRO A 115 3.43 -23.80 -5.17
N SER A 116 2.26 -24.41 -5.37
CA SER A 116 1.45 -24.95 -4.27
C SER A 116 2.19 -26.06 -3.48
N ALA A 117 3.23 -26.66 -4.08
CA ALA A 117 4.18 -27.53 -3.39
C ALA A 117 5.04 -26.83 -2.31
N ALA A 118 5.20 -25.50 -2.40
CA ALA A 118 5.81 -24.68 -1.37
C ALA A 118 4.80 -24.16 -0.33
N GLY A 119 3.53 -24.55 -0.45
CA GLY A 119 2.45 -24.06 0.40
C GLY A 119 2.05 -22.62 0.10
N LEU A 120 2.23 -22.16 -1.14
CA LEU A 120 1.76 -20.83 -1.58
C LEU A 120 0.44 -20.97 -2.35
N ALA A 121 -0.43 -19.98 -2.22
CA ALA A 121 -1.68 -19.85 -2.93
C ALA A 121 -1.74 -18.49 -3.64
N CYS A 122 -2.31 -18.47 -4.83
CA CYS A 122 -2.59 -17.25 -5.57
C CYS A 122 -3.88 -16.63 -5.06
N VAL A 123 -3.80 -15.41 -4.51
CA VAL A 123 -4.97 -14.69 -3.99
C VAL A 123 -5.00 -13.28 -4.60
N PRO A 124 -6.18 -12.79 -5.06
CA PRO A 124 -6.32 -11.43 -5.54
C PRO A 124 -6.31 -10.44 -4.38
N ILE A 125 -5.26 -9.62 -4.28
CA ILE A 125 -5.14 -8.52 -3.31
C ILE A 125 -5.31 -7.21 -4.10
N ASN A 126 -6.39 -6.46 -3.84
CA ASN A 126 -6.71 -5.21 -4.54
C ASN A 126 -6.76 -5.35 -6.09
N GLY A 127 -7.15 -6.52 -6.60
CA GLY A 127 -7.22 -6.79 -8.04
C GLY A 127 -5.91 -7.25 -8.68
N VAL A 128 -4.84 -7.42 -7.91
CA VAL A 128 -3.57 -8.01 -8.34
C VAL A 128 -3.43 -9.40 -7.74
N GLU A 129 -3.20 -10.42 -8.56
CA GLU A 129 -2.93 -11.77 -8.05
C GLU A 129 -1.53 -11.83 -7.42
N SER A 130 -1.46 -12.22 -6.15
CA SER A 130 -0.22 -12.36 -5.41
C SER A 130 -0.08 -13.74 -4.77
N CYS A 131 1.15 -14.22 -4.66
CA CYS A 131 1.47 -15.42 -3.91
C CYS A 131 1.47 -15.14 -2.42
N VAL A 132 0.56 -15.77 -1.69
CA VAL A 132 0.51 -15.71 -0.23
C VAL A 132 0.61 -17.10 0.37
N THR A 133 1.08 -17.17 1.61
CA THR A 133 0.98 -18.41 2.39
C THR A 133 -0.41 -18.44 3.05
N PRO A 134 -1.28 -19.42 2.73
CA PRO A 134 -2.58 -19.52 3.36
C PRO A 134 -2.41 -19.80 4.86
N CYS A 135 -3.30 -19.23 5.66
CA CYS A 135 -3.39 -19.43 7.10
C CYS A 135 -4.67 -20.23 7.42
N PRO A 136 -4.64 -21.57 7.27
CA PRO A 136 -5.84 -22.42 7.29
C PRO A 136 -6.54 -22.51 8.66
N ASN A 137 -5.93 -22.00 9.73
CA ASN A 137 -6.47 -22.08 11.10
C ASN A 137 -6.50 -20.72 11.82
N GLY A 138 -6.30 -19.60 11.12
CA GLY A 138 -6.28 -18.25 11.72
C GLY A 138 -5.09 -17.93 12.64
N ASP A 139 -4.27 -18.92 13.02
CA ASP A 139 -3.19 -18.78 14.02
C ASP A 139 -1.81 -19.32 13.57
N GLU A 140 -1.65 -19.77 12.31
CA GLU A 140 -0.47 -20.56 11.89
C GLU A 140 0.62 -19.80 11.12
N CYS A 141 0.58 -18.47 11.12
CA CYS A 141 1.68 -17.72 10.53
C CYS A 141 2.94 -17.84 11.39
N THR A 142 4.06 -18.18 10.75
CA THR A 142 5.36 -18.19 11.45
C THR A 142 5.78 -16.75 11.67
N ALA A 143 5.98 -16.35 12.93
CA ALA A 143 6.42 -15.00 13.29
C ALA A 143 7.59 -14.55 12.40
N PRO A 144 7.54 -13.32 11.84
CA PRO A 144 6.71 -12.18 12.25
C PRO A 144 5.38 -12.02 11.49
N LEU A 145 4.92 -13.05 10.76
CA LEU A 145 3.69 -12.98 9.98
C LEU A 145 2.44 -13.14 10.87
N GLU A 146 1.36 -12.41 10.57
CA GLU A 146 0.04 -12.54 11.19
C GLU A 146 -1.01 -12.89 10.12
N CYS A 147 -2.09 -13.58 10.52
CA CYS A 147 -3.18 -13.91 9.62
C CYS A 147 -4.09 -12.69 9.47
N ILE A 148 -4.07 -12.04 8.31
CA ILE A 148 -4.95 -10.90 8.02
C ILE A 148 -5.80 -11.17 6.78
N GLY A 149 -6.99 -10.56 6.78
CA GLY A 149 -7.98 -10.72 5.72
C GLY A 149 -8.67 -12.09 5.73
N GLU A 150 -9.72 -12.19 4.91
CA GLU A 150 -10.37 -13.44 4.53
C GLU A 150 -10.47 -13.40 2.99
N ASP A 151 -10.10 -14.47 2.30
CA ASP A 151 -10.39 -14.63 0.88
C ASP A 151 -11.89 -14.89 0.66
N ASP A 152 -12.30 -15.09 -0.60
CA ASP A 152 -13.67 -15.43 -0.95
C ASP A 152 -14.12 -16.82 -0.46
N ASN A 153 -13.19 -17.62 0.08
CA ASN A 153 -13.42 -18.92 0.69
C ASN A 153 -13.34 -18.89 2.23
N THR A 154 -13.21 -17.71 2.85
CA THR A 154 -13.06 -17.52 4.31
C THR A 154 -11.71 -18.00 4.86
N ASP A 155 -10.72 -18.20 4.01
CA ASP A 155 -9.36 -18.53 4.42
C ASP A 155 -8.57 -17.23 4.67
N ALA A 156 -7.98 -17.10 5.86
CA ALA A 156 -7.05 -16.01 6.13
C ALA A 156 -5.71 -16.26 5.44
N TYR A 157 -4.95 -15.21 5.14
CA TYR A 157 -3.61 -15.34 4.58
C TYR A 157 -2.57 -14.71 5.50
N CYS A 158 -1.35 -15.26 5.47
CA CYS A 158 -0.23 -14.70 6.20
C CYS A 158 0.28 -13.44 5.50
N SER A 159 0.16 -12.31 6.17
CA SER A 159 0.89 -11.10 5.81
C SER A 159 1.75 -10.68 7.00
N ILE A 160 2.78 -9.89 6.74
CA ILE A 160 3.37 -9.11 7.82
C ILE A 160 2.27 -8.11 8.19
N GLU A 161 1.77 -8.15 9.43
CA GLU A 161 1.13 -6.96 9.99
C GLU A 161 2.25 -5.93 9.95
N VAL A 162 2.14 -4.99 9.01
CA VAL A 162 3.17 -3.97 8.84
C VAL A 162 3.05 -3.14 10.10
N GLU A 163 3.85 -3.49 11.13
CA GLU A 163 3.99 -2.65 12.30
C GLU A 163 4.20 -1.24 11.77
N PRO A 164 3.54 -0.23 12.36
CA PRO A 164 3.65 1.15 11.94
C PRO A 164 5.14 1.47 11.71
N CYS A 165 5.50 1.66 10.44
CA CYS A 165 6.87 1.95 10.00
C CYS A 165 7.96 0.92 10.39
N GLY A 166 7.62 -0.35 10.63
CA GLY A 166 8.58 -1.37 11.06
C GLY A 166 9.12 -1.14 12.49
N GLY A 167 8.33 -0.47 13.34
CA GLY A 167 8.66 -0.23 14.75
C GLY A 167 9.60 0.96 14.99
N VAL A 168 9.86 1.80 13.96
CA VAL A 168 10.56 3.09 14.16
C VAL A 168 9.62 4.13 14.76
N ALA A 169 10.17 5.14 15.44
CA ALA A 169 9.36 6.19 16.05
C ALA A 169 8.82 7.17 15.00
N GLU A 170 7.73 7.87 15.34
CA GLU A 170 7.23 8.99 14.53
C GLU A 170 8.35 10.01 14.24
N GLY A 171 8.51 10.35 12.97
CA GLY A 171 9.56 11.25 12.48
C GLY A 171 10.90 10.59 12.17
N ASP A 172 11.09 9.30 12.50
CA ASP A 172 12.28 8.55 12.10
C ASP A 172 12.14 8.02 10.66
N PRO A 173 13.27 7.86 9.92
CA PRO A 173 13.25 7.26 8.61
C PRO A 173 12.81 5.79 8.68
N CYS A 174 11.91 5.40 7.78
CA CYS A 174 11.42 4.04 7.61
C CYS A 174 11.80 3.47 6.24
N ASP A 175 12.01 2.15 6.21
CA ASP A 175 12.36 1.36 5.02
C ASP A 175 11.49 0.09 5.04
N PHE A 176 10.60 -0.05 4.06
CA PHE A 176 9.72 -1.22 3.95
C PHE A 176 10.32 -2.36 3.12
N GLY A 177 11.57 -2.23 2.68
CA GLY A 177 12.10 -3.10 1.63
C GLY A 177 11.49 -2.77 0.28
N ALA A 178 11.94 -3.48 -0.76
CA ALA A 178 11.58 -3.19 -2.17
C ALA A 178 11.97 -1.79 -2.67
N GLY A 179 12.80 -1.05 -1.93
CA GLY A 179 13.22 0.30 -2.30
C GLY A 179 12.15 1.36 -1.99
N GLN A 180 11.28 1.16 -1.01
CA GLN A 180 10.41 2.23 -0.53
C GLN A 180 10.97 2.77 0.78
N SER A 181 11.36 4.04 0.79
CA SER A 181 11.85 4.77 1.97
C SER A 181 10.97 5.98 2.27
N GLY A 182 11.03 6.53 3.49
CA GLY A 182 10.28 7.73 3.86
C GLY A 182 10.41 8.06 5.34
N VAL A 183 9.49 8.86 5.86
CA VAL A 183 9.40 9.26 7.27
C VAL A 183 8.15 8.66 7.90
N CYS A 184 8.31 8.12 9.11
CA CYS A 184 7.21 7.51 9.82
C CYS A 184 6.21 8.55 10.33
N GLN A 185 4.95 8.43 9.94
CA GLN A 185 3.86 9.26 10.42
C GLN A 185 3.23 8.71 11.71
N ALA A 186 2.49 9.56 12.42
CA ALA A 186 1.82 9.21 13.67
C ALA A 186 0.78 8.08 13.54
N ASP A 187 0.24 7.90 12.33
CA ASP A 187 -0.72 6.83 12.00
C ASP A 187 -0.03 5.52 11.58
N GLY A 188 1.30 5.50 11.54
CA GLY A 188 2.08 4.32 11.18
C GLY A 188 2.43 4.18 9.71
N THR A 189 2.01 5.13 8.88
CA THR A 189 2.33 5.13 7.46
C THR A 189 3.71 5.73 7.23
N CYS A 190 4.53 5.13 6.37
CA CYS A 190 5.76 5.77 5.90
C CYS A 190 5.41 6.65 4.70
N THR A 191 5.62 7.95 4.81
CA THR A 191 5.39 8.88 3.71
C THR A 191 6.56 9.84 3.58
N CYS A 192 6.69 10.49 2.43
CA CYS A 192 7.64 11.57 2.22
C CYS A 192 6.89 12.88 1.94
N ALA A 193 7.49 13.99 2.31
CA ALA A 193 7.06 15.35 2.01
C ALA A 193 7.91 15.98 0.90
N ASP A 194 9.17 15.55 0.75
CA ASP A 194 10.07 15.99 -0.31
C ASP A 194 11.16 14.95 -0.62
N ASP A 195 11.87 15.17 -1.74
CA ASP A 195 12.92 14.25 -2.24
C ASP A 195 14.07 14.03 -1.26
N SER A 196 14.29 14.94 -0.29
CA SER A 196 15.38 14.80 0.68
C SER A 196 15.08 13.74 1.74
N GLU A 197 13.82 13.33 1.86
CA GLU A 197 13.37 12.25 2.74
C GLU A 197 13.53 10.87 2.10
N CYS A 198 13.85 10.80 0.80
CA CYS A 198 14.17 9.56 0.11
C CYS A 198 15.66 9.23 0.26
N GLY A 199 15.97 8.33 1.20
CA GLY A 199 17.34 8.04 1.61
C GLY A 199 18.19 7.26 0.59
N ILE A 200 17.58 6.77 -0.49
CA ILE A 200 18.21 5.93 -1.50
C ILE A 200 18.50 6.75 -2.77
N ALA A 201 19.74 6.67 -3.26
CA ALA A 201 20.13 7.35 -4.48
C ALA A 201 19.27 6.89 -5.67
N GLY A 202 18.69 7.86 -6.39
CA GLY A 202 17.78 7.61 -7.52
C GLY A 202 16.30 7.59 -7.12
N GLN A 203 15.94 7.84 -5.86
CA GLN A 203 14.54 7.98 -5.44
C GLN A 203 14.15 9.44 -5.27
N ALA A 204 12.88 9.75 -5.53
CA ALA A 204 12.27 11.05 -5.30
C ALA A 204 10.88 10.85 -4.66
N CYS A 205 10.38 11.91 -4.02
CA CYS A 205 9.10 11.84 -3.36
C CYS A 205 7.98 12.00 -4.38
N HIS A 206 7.19 10.93 -4.56
CA HIS A 206 6.04 10.92 -5.44
C HIS A 206 4.79 11.31 -4.62
N THR A 207 4.30 12.53 -4.83
CA THR A 207 3.19 13.15 -4.07
C THR A 207 1.88 13.19 -4.84
#